data_AF-A0A2M7ZG44-F1
#
_entry.id   AF-A0A2M7ZG44-F1
#
_cell.length_a   1.000
_cell.length_b   1.000
_cell.length_c   1.000
_cell.angle_alpha   90.00
_cell.angle_beta   90.00
_cell.angle_gamma   90.00
#
_symmetry.space_group_name_H-M   'P 1'
#
loop_
_entity.id
_entity.type
_entity.pdbx_description
1 polymer ?
#
loop_
_entity_poly.entity_id
_entity_poly.type
_entity_poly.pdbx_seq_one_letter_code
_entity_poly.pdbx_strand_id
1 'polypeptide(L)'
;MPEKNKYDLFLEEISNLEKQIYLFAQRSDEFAEQVEMLSKKIFELEKENSILKQKLNDFEQRVSNPFKEEDLFGSLGSLNLEERNNLKIKINDLISKIDNHLRS
;
A
#
# COMPACT_ATOMS: atom_id res chain seq x y z
N MET A 1 -26.08 38.74 60.64
CA MET A 1 -26.89 38.57 59.42
C MET A 1 -26.37 37.35 58.65
N PRO A 2 -26.83 36.13 59.00
CA PRO A 2 -26.34 34.88 58.42
C PRO A 2 -26.81 34.60 56.98
N GLU A 3 -27.81 35.33 56.48
CA GLU A 3 -28.33 35.14 55.11
C GLU A 3 -27.43 35.70 54.01
N LYS A 4 -26.69 36.78 54.28
CA LYS A 4 -25.72 37.34 53.32
C LYS A 4 -24.66 36.31 52.90
N ASN A 5 -24.19 35.53 53.88
CA ASN A 5 -23.14 34.53 53.68
C ASN A 5 -23.59 33.35 52.80
N LYS A 6 -24.88 32.97 52.83
CA LYS A 6 -25.41 31.90 51.97
C LYS A 6 -25.57 32.34 50.53
N TYR A 7 -26.00 33.59 50.32
CA TYR A 7 -26.06 34.18 48.98
C TYR A 7 -24.66 34.32 48.37
N ASP A 8 -23.68 34.75 49.15
CA ASP A 8 -22.29 34.88 48.69
C ASP A 8 -21.70 33.52 48.28
N LEU A 9 -21.94 32.47 49.08
CA LEU A 9 -21.57 31.08 48.73
C LEU A 9 -22.23 30.60 47.43
N PHE A 10 -23.53 30.87 47.27
CA PHE A 10 -24.26 30.46 46.07
C PHE A 10 -23.75 31.18 44.81
N LEU A 11 -23.38 32.45 44.92
CA LEU A 11 -22.76 33.21 43.83
C LEU A 11 -21.39 32.66 43.47
N GLU A 12 -20.60 32.23 44.45
CA GLU A 12 -19.31 31.58 44.22
C GLU A 12 -19.47 30.22 43.51
N GLU A 13 -20.44 29.41 43.92
CA GLU A 13 -20.78 28.15 43.26
C GLU A 13 -21.23 28.35 41.82
N ILE A 14 -22.10 29.34 41.55
CA ILE A 14 -22.51 29.70 40.18
C ILE A 14 -21.31 30.13 39.35
N SER A 15 -20.43 30.99 39.88
CA SER A 15 -19.24 31.44 39.15
C SER A 15 -18.30 30.29 38.82
N ASN A 16 -18.14 29.33 39.74
CA ASN A 16 -17.33 28.14 39.50
C ASN A 16 -17.95 27.21 38.45
N LEU A 17 -19.27 27.01 38.49
CA LEU A 17 -19.99 26.26 37.46
C LEU A 17 -19.87 26.91 36.09
N GLU A 18 -19.99 28.24 36.01
CA GLU A 18 -19.85 28.98 34.76
C GLU A 18 -18.45 28.79 34.14
N LYS A 19 -17.39 28.87 34.96
CA LYS A 19 -16.02 28.59 34.52
C LYS A 19 -15.86 27.16 34.02
N GLN A 20 -16.45 26.18 34.70
CA GLN A 20 -16.40 24.78 34.27
C GLN A 20 -17.12 24.57 32.94
N ILE A 21 -18.30 25.16 32.77
CA ILE A 21 -19.05 25.11 31.50
C ILE A 21 -18.23 25.70 30.37
N TYR A 22 -17.58 26.84 30.59
CA TYR A 22 -16.72 27.47 29.58
C TYR A 22 -15.55 26.56 29.16
N LEU A 23 -14.86 25.96 30.14
CA LEU A 23 -13.79 25.00 29.88
C LEU A 23 -14.27 23.76 29.13
N PHE A 24 -15.45 23.24 29.47
CA PHE A 24 -16.04 22.11 28.75
C PHE A 24 -16.44 22.46 27.33
N ALA A 25 -16.98 23.66 27.10
CA ALA A 25 -17.30 24.14 25.75
C ALA A 25 -16.04 24.24 24.89
N GLN A 26 -15.00 24.90 25.40
CA GLN A 26 -13.72 25.00 24.70
C GLN A 26 -13.13 23.62 24.37
N ARG A 27 -13.13 22.70 25.33
CA ARG A 27 -12.60 21.35 25.12
C ARG A 27 -13.44 20.55 24.12
N SER A 28 -14.76 20.79 24.08
CA SER A 28 -15.64 20.18 23.09
C SER A 28 -15.29 20.64 21.68
N ASP A 29 -15.00 21.92 21.49
CA ASP A 29 -14.61 22.48 20.20
C ASP A 29 -13.25 21.90 19.75
N GLU A 30 -12.26 21.87 20.65
CA GLU A 30 -10.95 21.26 20.38
C GLU A 30 -11.07 19.78 19.98
N PHE A 31 -11.95 19.03 20.63
CA PHE A 31 -12.22 17.63 20.28
C PHE A 31 -12.94 17.50 18.93
N ALA A 32 -13.87 18.39 18.61
CA ALA A 32 -14.54 18.38 17.31
C ALA A 32 -13.53 18.59 16.17
N GLU A 33 -12.59 19.52 16.33
CA GLU A 33 -11.52 19.77 15.36
C GLU A 33 -10.60 18.54 15.20
N GLN A 34 -10.22 17.89 16.30
CA GLN A 34 -9.40 16.68 16.27
C GLN A 34 -10.12 15.53 15.55
N VAL A 35 -11.42 15.35 15.80
CA VAL A 35 -12.23 14.34 15.12
C VAL A 35 -12.30 14.61 13.63
N GLU A 36 -12.47 15.86 13.21
CA GLU A 36 -12.49 16.23 11.80
C GLU A 36 -11.14 15.93 11.13
N MET A 37 -10.03 16.29 11.77
CA MET A 37 -8.68 16.03 11.27
C MET A 37 -8.42 14.52 11.12
N LEU A 38 -8.74 13.73 12.16
CA LEU A 38 -8.57 12.28 12.13
C LEU A 38 -9.44 11.63 11.06
N SER A 39 -10.68 12.09 10.89
CA SER A 39 -11.58 11.58 9.85
C SER A 39 -11.03 11.82 8.44
N LYS A 40 -10.49 13.01 8.18
CA LYS A 40 -9.80 13.31 6.91
C LYS A 40 -8.60 12.38 6.72
N LYS A 41 -7.82 12.14 7.78
CA LYS A 41 -6.65 11.28 7.69
C LYS A 41 -7.01 9.82 7.40
N ILE A 42 -8.07 9.31 8.02
CA ILE A 42 -8.60 7.96 7.75
C ILE A 42 -9.00 7.85 6.29
N PHE A 43 -9.74 8.82 5.76
CA PHE A 43 -10.16 8.82 4.35
C PHE A 43 -8.98 8.78 3.37
N GLU A 44 -7.94 9.57 3.62
CA GLU A 44 -6.71 9.53 2.82
C GLU A 44 -6.03 8.16 2.86
N LEU A 45 -5.90 7.57 4.05
CA LEU A 45 -5.29 6.26 4.24
C LEU A 45 -6.09 5.14 3.58
N GLU A 46 -7.42 5.20 3.64
CA GLU A 46 -8.29 4.25 2.94
C GLU A 46 -8.12 4.32 1.42
N LYS A 47 -8.02 5.53 0.88
CA LYS A 47 -7.74 5.75 -0.55
C LYS A 47 -6.38 5.19 -0.95
N GLU A 48 -5.34 5.47 -0.16
CA GLU A 48 -4.00 4.94 -0.40
C GLU A 48 -3.99 3.40 -0.34
N ASN A 49 -4.64 2.82 0.67
CA ASN A 49 -4.75 1.37 0.84
C ASN A 49 -5.46 0.72 -0.36
N SER A 50 -6.52 1.33 -0.88
CA SER A 50 -7.21 0.88 -2.09
C SER A 50 -6.28 0.85 -3.31
N ILE A 51 -5.51 1.93 -3.53
CA ILE A 51 -4.53 2.01 -4.61
C ILE A 51 -3.43 0.94 -4.45
N LEU A 52 -2.93 0.75 -3.23
CA LEU A 52 -1.91 -0.26 -2.94
C LEU A 52 -2.43 -1.68 -3.19
N LYS A 53 -3.67 -1.99 -2.80
CA LYS A 53 -4.31 -3.27 -3.09
C LYS A 53 -4.46 -3.52 -4.60
N GLN A 54 -4.84 -2.50 -5.37
CA GLN A 54 -4.90 -2.61 -6.83
C GLN A 54 -3.53 -2.92 -7.42
N LYS A 55 -2.49 -2.17 -7.02
CA LYS A 55 -1.11 -2.43 -7.47
C LYS A 55 -0.63 -3.82 -7.08
N LEU A 56 -0.95 -4.27 -5.86
CA LEU A 56 -0.59 -5.61 -5.39
C LEU A 56 -1.24 -6.68 -6.28
N ASN A 57 -2.54 -6.56 -6.55
CA ASN A 57 -3.23 -7.47 -7.45
C ASN A 57 -2.64 -7.44 -8.87
N ASP A 58 -2.29 -6.26 -9.40
CA ASP A 58 -1.63 -6.16 -10.72
C ASP A 58 -0.27 -6.87 -10.72
N PHE A 59 0.51 -6.75 -9.65
CA PHE A 59 1.78 -7.47 -9.50
C PHE A 59 1.57 -8.97 -9.37
N GLU A 60 0.63 -9.41 -8.53
CA GLU A 60 0.27 -10.82 -8.38
C GLU A 60 -0.19 -11.42 -9.70
N GLN A 61 -0.98 -10.71 -10.51
CA GLN A 61 -1.37 -11.16 -11.84
C GLN A 61 -0.18 -11.27 -12.80
N ARG A 62 0.80 -10.35 -12.73
CA ARG A 62 2.02 -10.44 -13.54
C ARG A 62 2.90 -11.61 -13.13
N VAL A 63 3.06 -11.85 -11.83
CA VAL A 63 3.89 -12.94 -11.29
C VAL A 63 3.22 -14.30 -11.48
N SER A 64 1.91 -14.39 -11.25
CA SER A 64 1.14 -15.62 -11.40
C SER A 64 0.88 -16.00 -12.85
N ASN A 65 1.21 -15.12 -13.80
CA ASN A 65 1.15 -15.39 -15.22
C ASN A 65 2.56 -15.49 -15.81
N PRO A 66 3.30 -16.58 -15.54
CA PRO A 66 4.60 -16.85 -16.16
C PRO A 66 4.49 -17.02 -17.69
N PHE A 67 3.27 -17.13 -18.22
CA PHE A 67 2.97 -17.26 -19.64
C PHE A 67 3.23 -15.98 -20.48
N LYS A 68 3.61 -14.85 -19.87
CA LYS A 68 4.18 -13.72 -20.64
C LYS A 68 5.70 -13.81 -20.81
N GLU A 69 6.38 -14.72 -20.13
CA GLU A 69 7.74 -15.14 -20.46
C GLU A 69 7.78 -16.26 -21.52
N GLU A 70 6.62 -16.69 -22.05
CA GLU A 70 6.57 -17.58 -23.21
C GLU A 70 7.08 -16.93 -24.50
N ASP A 71 7.31 -15.62 -24.55
CA ASP A 71 8.04 -15.05 -25.67
C ASP A 71 9.53 -15.44 -25.66
N LEU A 72 10.08 -15.91 -24.53
CA LEU A 72 11.45 -16.42 -24.44
C LEU A 72 11.52 -17.96 -24.55
N PHE A 73 10.53 -18.70 -24.06
CA PHE A 73 10.54 -20.18 -24.07
C PHE A 73 9.52 -20.83 -25.04
N GLY A 74 8.45 -20.13 -25.41
CA GLY A 74 7.43 -20.57 -26.37
C GLY A 74 7.95 -20.69 -27.80
N SER A 75 9.00 -19.93 -28.15
CA SER A 75 9.77 -20.14 -29.39
C SER A 75 10.53 -21.48 -29.41
N LEU A 76 10.95 -21.99 -28.24
CA LEU A 76 11.60 -23.31 -28.15
C LEU A 76 10.57 -24.46 -28.18
N GLY A 77 9.38 -24.20 -27.63
CA GLY A 77 8.25 -25.13 -27.65
C GLY A 77 7.59 -25.28 -29.03
N SER A 78 7.65 -24.24 -29.87
CA SER A 78 7.04 -24.22 -31.21
C SER A 78 7.84 -24.95 -32.29
N LEU A 79 9.12 -25.25 -32.05
CA LEU A 79 9.95 -25.97 -33.01
C LEU A 79 9.47 -27.42 -33.15
N ASN A 80 9.14 -27.81 -34.38
CA ASN A 80 8.83 -29.19 -34.72
C ASN A 80 10.06 -30.09 -34.46
N LEU A 81 9.86 -31.38 -34.22
CA LEU A 81 10.91 -32.36 -33.92
C LEU A 81 12.07 -32.30 -34.95
N GLU A 82 11.72 -32.08 -36.22
CA GLU A 82 12.66 -31.95 -37.33
C GLU A 82 13.53 -30.69 -37.22
N GLU A 83 12.95 -29.55 -36.85
CA GLU A 83 13.68 -28.29 -36.67
C GLU A 83 14.64 -28.37 -35.48
N ARG A 84 14.24 -29.05 -34.39
CA ARG A 84 15.13 -29.33 -33.25
C ARG A 84 16.29 -30.22 -33.64
N ASN A 85 16.06 -31.25 -34.44
CA ASN A 85 17.12 -32.13 -34.93
C ASN A 85 18.09 -31.36 -35.84
N ASN A 86 17.59 -30.50 -36.74
CA ASN A 86 18.41 -29.67 -37.60
C ASN A 86 19.25 -28.66 -36.80
N LEU A 87 18.67 -28.07 -35.74
CA LEU A 87 19.40 -27.17 -34.86
C LEU A 87 20.51 -27.90 -34.09
N LYS A 88 20.22 -29.12 -33.60
CA LYS A 88 21.22 -29.98 -32.93
C LYS A 88 22.40 -30.31 -33.85
N ILE A 89 22.14 -30.60 -35.12
CA ILE A 89 23.20 -30.85 -36.12
C ILE A 89 24.06 -29.59 -36.30
N LYS A 90 23.44 -28.42 -36.49
CA LYS A 90 24.17 -27.15 -36.64
C LYS A 90 25.03 -26.81 -35.43
N ILE A 91 24.53 -27.07 -34.21
CA ILE A 91 25.29 -26.86 -32.97
C ILE A 91 26.51 -27.78 -32.94
N ASN A 92 26.35 -29.06 -33.28
CA ASN A 92 27.47 -30.01 -33.31
C ASN A 92 28.54 -29.64 -34.36
N ASP A 93 28.12 -29.13 -35.52
CA ASP A 93 29.04 -28.63 -36.54
C ASP A 93 29.84 -27.41 -36.06
N LEU A 94 29.19 -26.49 -35.36
CA LEU A 94 29.85 -25.32 -34.77
C LEU A 94 30.82 -25.72 -33.67
N ILE A 95 30.43 -26.64 -32.79
CA ILE A 95 31.32 -27.20 -31.75
C ILE A 95 32.54 -27.85 -32.40
N SER A 96 32.34 -28.64 -33.46
CA SER A 96 33.44 -29.29 -34.17
C SER A 96 34.37 -28.28 -34.83
N LYS A 97 33.84 -27.21 -35.42
CA LYS A 97 34.65 -26.11 -35.98
C LYS A 97 35.45 -25.39 -34.90
N ILE A 98 34.86 -25.16 -33.73
CA ILE A 98 35.55 -24.55 -32.60
C ILE A 98 36.64 -25.49 -32.08
N ASP A 99 36.36 -26.78 -31.87
CA ASP A 99 37.35 -27.76 -31.40
C ASP A 99 38.53 -27.88 -32.40
N ASN A 100 38.25 -27.88 -33.70
CA ASN A 100 39.28 -27.86 -34.74
C ASN A 100 40.10 -26.57 -34.75
N HIS A 101 39.48 -25.43 -34.42
CA HIS A 101 40.17 -24.14 -34.32
C HIS A 101 40.99 -24.02 -33.04
N LEU A 102 40.59 -24.69 -31.96
CA LEU A 102 41.33 -24.74 -30.69
C LEU A 102 42.48 -25.76 -30.72
N ARG A 103 42.45 -26.72 -31.64
CA ARG A 103 43.51 -27.72 -31.84
C ARG A 103 44.57 -27.33 -32.88
N SER A 104 44.30 -26.31 -33.71
CA SER A 104 45.29 -25.66 -34.58
C SER A 104 46.03 -24.58 -33.82
#